data_AF-A0A484YMX2-F1
#
_entry.id   AF-A0A484YMX2-F1
#
_cell.length_a   1.000
_cell.length_b   1.000
_cell.length_c   1.000
_cell.angle_alpha   90.00
_cell.angle_beta   90.00
_cell.angle_gamma   90.00
#
_symmetry.space_group_name_H-M   'P 1'
#
loop_
_entity.id
_entity.type
_entity.pdbx_description
1 polymer ?
#
loop_
_entity_poly.entity_id
_entity_poly.type
_entity_poly.pdbx_seq_one_letter_code
_entity_poly.pdbx_strand_id
1 'polypeptide(L)'
;MKLTVSMLGKLITGDVKLNNLSGPISIAKGAGMTAELGVVYYLPFLALISVNLGIINLFPLPVLDGGHLLFLAIEKIKGGPVSERVQDFCYRIGSILLVLLMGLALFNDFSRL
;
A
#
# COMPACT_ATOMS: atom_id res chain seq x y z
N MET A 1 8.17 14.72 16.71
CA MET A 1 8.05 13.39 17.36
C MET A 1 6.61 12.97 17.69
N LYS A 2 5.75 13.84 18.26
CA LYS A 2 4.32 13.51 18.49
C LYS A 2 3.56 13.08 17.22
N LEU A 3 3.86 13.68 16.07
CA LEU A 3 3.24 13.34 14.79
C LEU A 3 3.60 11.92 14.33
N THR A 4 4.88 11.54 14.42
CA THR A 4 5.37 10.20 14.02
C THR A 4 4.77 9.09 14.88
N VAL A 5 4.70 9.31 16.20
CA VAL A 5 4.10 8.34 17.14
C VAL A 5 2.59 8.24 16.94
N SER A 6 1.91 9.35 16.66
CA SER A 6 0.48 9.35 16.35
C SER A 6 0.17 8.65 15.02
N MET A 7 1.01 8.83 14.00
CA MET A 7 0.89 8.13 12.72
C MET A 7 1.09 6.62 12.87
N LEU A 8 2.08 6.19 13.67
CA LEU A 8 2.28 4.77 14.00
C LEU A 8 1.08 4.19 14.77
N GLY A 9 0.51 4.96 15.71
CA GLY A 9 -0.70 4.56 16.42
C GLY A 9 -1.90 4.39 15.49
N LYS A 10 -2.10 5.32 14.56
CA LYS A 10 -3.17 5.27 13.54
C LYS A 10 -3.01 4.11 12.56
N LEU A 11 -1.77 3.74 12.25
CA LEU A 11 -1.43 2.56 11.47
C LEU A 11 -1.94 1.29 12.15
N ILE A 12 -1.72 1.18 13.46
CA ILE A 12 -2.11 0.01 14.27
C ILE A 12 -3.62 -0.03 14.53
N THR A 13 -4.27 1.14 14.71
CA THR A 13 -5.72 1.22 14.93
C THR A 13 -6.56 1.18 13.64
N GLY A 14 -5.93 1.13 12.46
CA GLY A 14 -6.64 1.10 11.17
C GLY A 14 -7.38 2.39 10.81
N ASP A 15 -7.13 3.49 11.55
CA ASP A 15 -7.82 4.79 11.36
C ASP A 15 -7.14 5.65 10.27
N VAL A 16 -6.53 4.97 9.30
CA VAL A 16 -5.98 5.59 8.10
C VAL A 16 -7.04 5.46 7.02
N LYS A 17 -7.86 6.51 6.92
CA LYS A 17 -8.91 6.60 5.90
C LYS A 17 -8.30 6.34 4.51
N LEU A 18 -8.74 5.25 3.88
CA LEU A 18 -8.46 4.86 2.49
C LEU A 18 -8.91 5.93 1.45
N ASN A 19 -9.59 7.00 1.89
CA ASN A 19 -9.96 8.15 1.05
C ASN A 19 -8.76 8.99 0.54
N ASN A 20 -7.54 8.71 0.98
CA ASN A 20 -6.30 9.32 0.46
C ASN A 20 -5.60 8.46 -0.60
N LEU A 21 -6.28 7.49 -1.24
CA LEU A 21 -5.76 6.86 -2.45
C LEU A 21 -5.69 7.90 -3.58
N SER A 22 -4.62 8.68 -3.61
CA SER A 22 -4.16 9.35 -4.82
C SER A 22 -3.68 8.24 -5.74
N GLY A 23 -4.37 8.04 -6.87
CA GLY A 23 -3.89 7.08 -7.86
C GLY A 23 -2.54 7.51 -8.46
N PRO A 24 -1.90 6.64 -9.26
CA PRO A 24 -0.55 6.86 -9.78
C PRO A 24 -0.38 8.22 -10.49
N ILE A 25 -1.41 8.67 -11.19
CA ILE A 25 -1.38 9.93 -11.93
C ILE A 25 -1.46 11.12 -10.97
N SER A 26 -2.30 11.03 -9.94
CA SER A 26 -2.41 12.07 -8.91
C SER A 26 -1.11 12.22 -8.12
N ILE A 27 -0.44 11.10 -7.82
CA ILE A 27 0.89 11.10 -7.19
C ILE A 27 1.92 11.79 -8.09
N ALA A 28 1.94 11.46 -9.38
CA ALA A 28 2.87 12.08 -10.33
C ALA A 28 2.66 13.60 -10.45
N LYS A 29 1.40 14.07 -10.55
CA LYS A 29 1.08 15.50 -10.56
C LYS A 29 1.48 16.19 -9.25
N GLY A 30 1.18 15.59 -8.11
CA GLY A 30 1.57 16.10 -6.79
C GLY A 30 3.08 16.21 -6.61
N ALA A 31 3.83 15.21 -7.13
CA ALA A 31 5.28 15.23 -7.13
C ALA A 31 5.84 16.37 -7.98
N GLY A 32 5.29 16.60 -9.17
CA GLY A 32 5.67 17.72 -10.04
C GLY A 32 5.45 19.08 -9.38
N MET A 33 4.23 19.32 -8.87
CA MET A 33 3.89 20.58 -8.19
C MET A 33 4.78 20.83 -6.96
N THR A 34 5.01 19.83 -6.13
CA THR A 34 5.82 19.99 -4.92
C THR A 34 7.32 20.11 -5.22
N ALA A 35 7.79 19.52 -6.31
CA ALA A 35 9.16 19.69 -6.78
C ALA A 35 9.41 21.13 -7.30
N GLU A 36 8.45 21.73 -8.01
CA GLU A 36 8.53 23.13 -8.47
C GLU A 36 8.57 24.13 -7.30
N LEU A 37 7.88 23.82 -6.20
CA LEU A 37 7.90 24.64 -4.96
C LEU A 37 9.21 24.50 -4.17
N GLY A 38 10.06 23.53 -4.52
CA GLY A 38 11.37 23.29 -3.92
C GLY A 38 11.39 22.19 -2.84
N VAL A 39 12.60 21.83 -2.41
CA VAL A 39 12.88 20.66 -1.56
C VAL A 39 12.10 20.66 -0.23
N VAL A 40 11.84 21.85 0.33
CA VAL A 40 11.09 22.01 1.59
C VAL A 40 9.65 21.47 1.48
N TYR A 41 9.02 21.58 0.32
CA TYR A 41 7.67 21.06 0.06
C TYR A 41 7.69 19.64 -0.49
N TYR A 42 8.73 19.31 -1.25
CA TYR A 42 8.90 17.99 -1.85
C TYR A 42 9.17 16.88 -0.81
N LEU A 43 10.02 17.13 0.19
CA LEU A 43 10.38 16.12 1.20
C LEU A 43 9.18 15.66 2.05
N PRO A 44 8.33 16.56 2.60
CA PRO A 44 7.11 16.15 3.31
C PRO A 44 6.12 15.41 2.41
N PHE A 45 6.00 15.80 1.14
CA PHE A 45 5.17 15.09 0.17
C PHE A 45 5.68 13.66 -0.05
N LEU A 46 6.97 13.48 -0.30
CA LEU A 46 7.58 12.17 -0.42
C LEU A 46 7.38 11.33 0.84
N ALA A 47 7.62 11.90 2.02
CA ALA A 47 7.42 11.20 3.29
C ALA A 47 5.96 10.71 3.46
N LEU A 48 4.98 11.54 3.09
CA LEU A 48 3.56 11.16 3.11
C LEU A 48 3.28 9.98 2.18
N ILE A 49 3.77 10.03 0.93
CA ILE A 49 3.59 8.95 -0.05
C ILE A 49 4.27 7.66 0.43
N SER A 50 5.52 7.75 0.92
CA SER A 50 6.27 6.59 1.42
C SER A 50 5.57 5.91 2.60
N VAL A 51 5.06 6.70 3.56
CA VAL A 51 4.29 6.15 4.68
C VAL A 51 3.06 5.42 4.14
N ASN A 52 2.23 6.08 3.32
CA ASN A 52 1.01 5.49 2.75
C ASN A 52 1.28 4.19 1.98
N LEU A 53 2.33 4.15 1.15
CA LEU A 53 2.70 2.95 0.40
C LEU A 53 3.15 1.83 1.34
N GLY A 54 3.90 2.17 2.41
CA GLY A 54 4.26 1.22 3.46
C GLY A 54 3.04 0.61 4.16
N ILE A 55 1.99 1.40 4.43
CA ILE A 55 0.73 0.89 5.00
C ILE A 55 0.06 -0.10 4.05
N ILE A 56 -0.06 0.27 2.77
CA ILE A 56 -0.69 -0.56 1.76
C ILE A 56 0.09 -1.88 1.60
N ASN A 57 1.42 -1.83 1.56
CA ASN A 57 2.25 -3.03 1.44
C ASN A 57 2.11 -3.98 2.64
N LEU A 58 1.79 -3.48 3.84
CA LEU A 58 1.55 -4.33 5.01
C LEU A 58 0.16 -4.97 5.04
N PHE A 59 -0.72 -4.63 4.09
CA PHE A 59 -2.04 -5.24 4.00
C PHE A 59 -1.92 -6.73 3.64
N PRO A 60 -2.74 -7.63 4.25
CA PRO A 60 -2.58 -9.08 4.12
C PRO A 60 -3.11 -9.61 2.77
N LEU A 61 -2.56 -9.11 1.66
CA LEU A 61 -2.83 -9.58 0.31
C LEU A 61 -1.63 -10.39 -0.20
N PRO A 62 -1.86 -11.58 -0.80
CA PRO A 62 -0.79 -12.52 -1.15
C PRO A 62 0.40 -11.93 -1.91
N VAL A 63 0.19 -10.97 -2.82
CA VAL A 63 1.24 -10.37 -3.67
C VAL A 63 1.97 -9.20 -3.00
N LEU A 64 1.46 -8.70 -1.87
CA LEU A 64 2.08 -7.64 -1.09
C LEU A 64 2.95 -8.22 0.03
N ASP A 65 3.87 -7.41 0.56
CA ASP A 65 4.76 -7.80 1.66
C ASP A 65 3.97 -8.32 2.89
N GLY A 66 2.79 -7.76 3.15
CA GLY A 66 1.85 -8.16 4.20
C GLY A 66 1.24 -9.54 3.97
N GLY A 67 1.13 -10.00 2.72
CA GLY A 67 0.73 -11.37 2.39
C GLY A 67 1.76 -12.40 2.84
N HIS A 68 3.05 -12.09 2.66
CA HIS A 68 4.13 -12.92 3.18
C HIS A 68 4.12 -12.96 4.71
N LEU A 69 3.92 -11.81 5.36
CA LEU A 69 3.76 -11.74 6.82
C LEU A 69 2.57 -12.58 7.30
N LEU A 70 1.46 -12.58 6.56
CA LEU A 70 0.30 -13.42 6.86
C LEU A 70 0.65 -14.90 6.77
N PHE A 71 1.34 -15.34 5.70
CA PHE A 71 1.76 -16.74 5.58
C PHE A 71 2.67 -17.14 6.73
N LEU A 72 3.66 -16.32 7.08
CA LEU A 72 4.54 -16.57 8.23
C LEU A 72 3.75 -16.66 9.55
N ALA A 73 2.76 -15.80 9.75
CA ALA A 73 1.89 -15.85 10.93
C ALA A 73 1.07 -17.15 10.98
N ILE A 74 0.54 -17.59 9.84
CA ILE A 74 -0.18 -18.86 9.71
C ILE A 74 0.76 -20.04 9.98
N GLU A 75 1.97 -20.05 9.43
CA GLU A 75 2.98 -21.09 9.65
C GLU A 75 3.34 -21.21 11.12
N LYS A 76 3.50 -20.08 11.82
CA LYS A 76 3.78 -20.04 13.25
C LYS A 76 2.66 -20.66 14.08
N ILE A 77 1.40 -20.43 13.71
CA ILE A 77 0.23 -20.99 14.42
C ILE A 77 0.04 -22.47 14.07
N LYS A 78 0.21 -22.84 12.80
CA LYS A 78 0.05 -24.20 12.27
C LYS A 78 1.20 -25.12 12.69
N GLY A 79 2.36 -24.57 13.04
CA GLY A 79 3.57 -25.32 13.42
C GLY A 79 4.30 -25.96 12.23
N GLY A 80 4.01 -25.51 11.00
CA GLY A 80 4.63 -26.07 9.79
C GLY A 80 4.30 -25.23 8.55
N PRO A 81 5.07 -25.41 7.46
CA PRO A 81 4.97 -24.55 6.28
C PRO A 81 3.58 -24.59 5.62
N VAL A 82 3.17 -23.47 5.03
CA VAL A 82 1.98 -23.43 4.17
C VAL A 82 2.35 -24.14 2.87
N SER A 83 1.48 -25.04 2.39
CA SER A 83 1.78 -25.83 1.20
C SER A 83 1.95 -24.94 -0.04
N GLU A 84 2.95 -25.25 -0.86
CA GLU A 84 3.26 -24.51 -2.10
C GLU A 84 2.02 -24.34 -2.98
N ARG A 85 1.19 -25.40 -3.13
CA ARG A 85 -0.05 -25.34 -3.91
C ARG A 85 -1.03 -24.27 -3.40
N VAL A 86 -1.11 -24.05 -2.09
CA VAL A 86 -1.98 -23.02 -1.51
C VAL A 86 -1.38 -21.64 -1.74
N GLN A 87 -0.07 -21.49 -1.54
CA GLN A 87 0.63 -20.24 -1.81
C GLN A 87 0.47 -19.83 -3.29
N ASP A 88 0.75 -20.73 -4.23
CA ASP A 88 0.61 -20.51 -5.67
C ASP A 88 -0.81 -20.09 -6.06
N PHE A 89 -1.82 -20.77 -5.49
CA PHE A 89 -3.22 -20.42 -5.72
C PHE A 89 -3.55 -19.02 -5.19
N CYS A 90 -3.11 -18.68 -3.99
CA CYS A 90 -3.26 -17.36 -3.40
C CYS A 90 -2.54 -16.27 -4.20
N TYR A 91 -1.31 -16.51 -4.66
CA TYR A 91 -0.56 -15.58 -5.52
C TYR A 91 -1.24 -15.39 -6.87
N ARG A 92 -1.76 -16.45 -7.49
CA ARG A 92 -2.46 -16.37 -8.77
C ARG A 92 -3.75 -15.56 -8.68
N ILE A 93 -4.57 -15.82 -7.66
CA ILE A 93 -5.78 -15.02 -7.42
C ILE A 93 -5.40 -13.58 -7.05
N GLY A 94 -4.45 -13.42 -6.14
CA GLY A 94 -4.00 -12.11 -5.67
C GLY A 94 -3.48 -11.24 -6.80
N SER A 95 -2.71 -11.80 -7.73
CA SER A 95 -2.13 -11.08 -8.87
C SER A 95 -3.20 -10.65 -9.89
N ILE A 96 -4.16 -11.52 -10.21
CA ILE A 96 -5.29 -11.17 -11.07
C ILE A 96 -6.09 -10.01 -10.44
N LEU A 97 -6.39 -10.12 -9.14
CA LEU A 97 -7.13 -9.09 -8.41
C LEU A 97 -6.37 -7.76 -8.38
N LEU A 98 -5.05 -7.80 -8.17
CA LEU A 98 -4.19 -6.62 -8.19
C LEU A 98 -4.16 -5.93 -9.56
N VAL A 99 -3.99 -6.71 -10.63
CA VAL A 99 -3.99 -6.16 -11.99
C VAL A 99 -5.33 -5.51 -12.30
N LEU A 100 -6.44 -6.15 -11.91
CA LEU A 100 -7.78 -5.61 -12.10
C LEU A 100 -7.98 -4.32 -11.29
N LEU A 101 -7.55 -4.30 -10.03
CA LEU A 101 -7.65 -3.13 -9.16
C LEU A 101 -6.77 -1.97 -9.65
N MET A 102 -5.57 -2.28 -10.16
CA MET A 102 -4.68 -1.29 -10.76
C MET A 102 -5.28 -0.73 -12.06
N GLY A 103 -5.90 -1.58 -12.89
CA GLY A 103 -6.64 -1.15 -14.08
C GLY A 103 -7.82 -0.23 -13.73
N LEU A 104 -8.61 -0.58 -12.72
CA LEU A 104 -9.71 0.25 -12.21
C LEU A 104 -9.21 1.58 -11.63
N ALA A 105 -8.10 1.56 -10.87
CA ALA A 105 -7.50 2.76 -10.30
C ALA A 105 -7.01 3.71 -11.40
N LEU A 106 -6.34 3.19 -12.43
CA LEU A 106 -5.93 3.97 -13.59
C LEU A 106 -7.14 4.52 -14.35
N PHE A 107 -8.16 3.70 -14.61
CA PHE A 107 -9.39 4.15 -15.28
C PHE A 107 -10.11 5.26 -14.51
N ASN A 108 -10.18 5.13 -13.18
CA ASN A 108 -10.76 6.15 -12.31
C ASN A 108 -9.92 7.43 -12.27
N ASP A 109 -8.59 7.32 -12.27
CA ASP A 109 -7.69 8.47 -12.41
C ASP A 109 -7.89 9.20 -13.75
N PHE A 110 -8.01 8.46 -14.86
CA PHE A 110 -8.31 9.03 -16.18
C PHE A 110 -9.69 9.69 -16.22
N SER A 111 -10.71 9.09 -15.61
CA SER A 111 -12.06 9.65 -15.56
C SER A 111 -12.18 10.90 -14.70
N ARG A 112 -11.22 11.12 -13.78
CA ARG A 112 -11.14 12.31 -12.91
C ARG A 112 -10.38 13.48 -13.55
N LEU A 113 -9.67 13.24 -14.65
CA LEU A 113 -8.92 14.22 -15.43
C LEU A 113 -9.85 14.95 -16.41
#